data_AF-A0A661K916-F1
#
_entry.id   AF-A0A661K916-F1
#
_cell.length_a   1.000
_cell.length_b   1.000
_cell.length_c   1.000
_cell.angle_alpha   90.00
_cell.angle_beta   90.00
_cell.angle_gamma   90.00
#
_symmetry.space_group_name_H-M   'P 1'
#
loop_
_entity.id
_entity.type
_entity.pdbx_description
1 polymer ?
#
loop_
_entity_poly.entity_id
_entity_poly.type
_entity_poly.pdbx_seq_one_letter_code
_entity_poly.pdbx_strand_id
1 'polypeptide(L)' 'MTEEEVIAYCKTKLAAYKVPTAVEFRDSLPKTIVGKILRKVLREEELKKQK' A
#
# COMPACT_ATOMS: atom_id res chain seq x y z
N MET A 1 6.71 0.12 -14.00
CA MET A 1 5.75 0.79 -13.12
C MET A 1 6.47 1.15 -11.84
N THR A 2 6.72 2.44 -11.65
CA THR A 2 7.37 2.97 -10.43
C THR A 2 6.32 3.51 -9.45
N GLU A 3 6.74 3.80 -8.22
CA GLU A 3 5.88 4.45 -7.21
C GLU A 3 5.33 5.79 -7.71
N GLU A 4 6.17 6.60 -8.35
CA GLU A 4 5.80 7.91 -8.89
C GLU A 4 4.73 7.80 -9.99
N GLU A 5 4.83 6.79 -10.86
CA GLU A 5 3.84 6.55 -11.90
C GLU A 5 2.46 6.22 -11.30
N VAL A 6 2.42 5.40 -10.24
CA VAL A 6 1.16 5.06 -9.55
C VAL A 6 0.56 6.31 -8.89
N ILE A 7 1.38 7.10 -8.21
CA ILE A 7 0.94 8.34 -7.56
C ILE A 7 0.45 9.34 -8.61
N ALA A 8 1.17 9.53 -9.72
CA ALA A 8 0.78 10.41 -10.82
C ALA A 8 -0.56 9.98 -11.42
N TYR A 9 -0.74 8.67 -11.66
CA TYR A 9 -2.02 8.12 -12.11
C TYR A 9 -3.15 8.43 -11.13
N CYS A 10 -2.94 8.21 -9.84
CA CYS A 10 -3.91 8.54 -8.78
C CYS A 10 -4.24 10.04 -8.75
N LYS A 11 -3.27 10.94 -8.92
CA LYS A 11 -3.49 12.40 -8.96
C LYS A 11 -4.42 12.83 -10.10
N THR A 12 -4.39 12.13 -11.24
CA THR A 12 -5.27 12.46 -12.38
C THR A 12 -6.71 11.96 -12.20
N LYS A 13 -6.94 10.96 -11.35
CA LYS A 13 -8.23 10.26 -11.19
C LYS A 13 -8.91 10.48 -9.85
N LEU A 14 -8.17 10.90 -8.82
CA LEU A 14 -8.65 11.02 -7.45
C LEU A 14 -8.52 12.47 -6.96
N ALA A 15 -9.39 12.85 -6.03
CA ALA A 15 -9.22 14.09 -5.29
C ALA A 15 -7.90 14.06 -4.50
N ALA A 16 -7.27 15.22 -4.30
CA ALA A 16 -5.93 15.34 -3.71
C ALA A 16 -5.76 14.57 -2.38
N TYR A 17 -6.78 14.56 -1.51
CA TYR A 17 -6.73 13.87 -0.22
C TYR A 17 -6.83 12.33 -0.30
N LYS A 18 -7.21 11.79 -1.46
CA LYS A 18 -7.28 10.33 -1.71
C LYS A 18 -6.03 9.81 -2.41
N VAL A 19 -5.11 10.68 -2.78
CA VAL A 19 -3.85 10.28 -3.40
C VAL A 19 -2.97 9.66 -2.31
N PRO A 20 -2.43 8.44 -2.51
CA PRO A 20 -1.54 7.81 -1.54
C PRO A 20 -0.25 8.62 -1.38
N THR A 21 0.24 8.70 -0.15
CA THR A 21 1.49 9.40 0.17
C THR A 21 2.73 8.57 -0.15
N ALA A 22 2.61 7.24 -0.09
CA ALA A 22 3.67 6.29 -0.42
C ALA A 22 3.06 5.05 -1.08
N VAL A 23 3.81 4.40 -1.97
CA VAL A 23 3.41 3.15 -2.63
C VAL A 23 4.55 2.14 -2.57
N GLU A 24 4.32 1.03 -1.87
CA GLU A 24 5.28 -0.08 -1.80
C GLU A 24 4.82 -1.26 -2.66
N PHE A 25 5.72 -1.75 -3.52
CA PHE A 25 5.52 -2.98 -4.27
C PHE A 25 6.04 -4.17 -3.47
N ARG A 26 5.23 -5.21 -3.36
CA ARG A 26 5.61 -6.48 -2.70
C ARG A 26 5.28 -7.63 -3.62
N ASP A 27 6.10 -8.68 -3.58
CA ASP A 27 5.85 -9.92 -4.31
C ASP A 27 4.63 -10.68 -3.79
N SER A 28 4.35 -10.57 -2.48
CA SER A 28 3.21 -11.22 -1.85
C SER A 28 2.63 -10.42 -0.68
N LEU A 29 1.34 -10.61 -0.44
CA LEU A 29 0.64 -10.05 0.71
C LEU A 29 0.45 -11.13 1.78
N PRO A 30 0.52 -10.77 3.07
CA PRO A 30 0.21 -11.70 4.15
C PRO A 30 -1.26 -12.09 4.05
N LYS A 31 -1.51 -13.39 4.01
CA LYS A 31 -2.85 -13.97 3.88
C LYS A 31 -3.13 -14.92 5.02
N THR A 32 -4.41 -15.08 5.36
CA THR A 32 -4.87 -16.16 6.23
C THR A 32 -4.69 -17.51 5.53
N ILE A 33 -4.81 -18.60 6.30
CA ILE A 33 -4.81 -19.97 5.78
C ILE A 33 -5.88 -20.16 4.68
N VAL A 34 -6.99 -19.41 4.75
CA VAL A 34 -8.07 -19.40 3.74
C VAL A 34 -7.92 -18.28 2.69
N GLY A 35 -6.75 -17.63 2.60
CA GLY A 35 -6.39 -16.69 1.54
C GLY A 35 -6.81 -15.22 1.73
N LYS A 36 -7.42 -14.83 2.86
CA LYS A 36 -7.84 -13.44 3.12
C LYS A 36 -6.64 -12.56 3.47
N ILE A 37 -6.56 -11.35 2.91
CA ILE A 37 -5.46 -10.42 3.20
C ILE A 37 -5.51 -9.98 4.67
N LEU A 38 -4.39 -10.14 5.37
CA LEU A 38 -4.21 -9.75 6.77
C LEU A 38 -3.79 -8.28 6.87
N ARG A 39 -4.76 -7.37 6.76
CA ARG A 39 -4.52 -5.91 6.88
C ARG A 39 -3.88 -5.51 8.21
N LYS A 40 -4.16 -6.24 9.29
CA LYS A 40 -3.58 -5.98 10.62
C LYS A 40 -2.06 -6.15 10.59
N VAL A 41 -1.58 -7.26 10.03
CA VAL A 41 -0.14 -7.56 9.91
C VAL A 41 0.54 -6.49 9.05
N LEU A 42 -0.04 -6.15 7.90
CA LEU A 42 0.49 -5.08 7.03
C LEU A 42 0.67 -3.77 7.79
N ARG A 43 -0.31 -3.38 8.62
CA ARG A 43 -0.23 -2.15 9.42
C ARG A 43 0.84 -2.25 10.50
N GLU A 44 0.98 -3.40 11.16
CA GLU A 44 2.02 -3.61 12.19
C GLU A 44 3.44 -3.58 11.60
N GLU A 45 3.64 -4.15 10.41
CA GLU A 45 4.92 -4.10 9.68
C GLU A 45 5.31 -2.67 9.36
N GLU A 46 4.38 -1.86 8.82
CA GLU A 46 4.66 -0.46 8.49
C GLU A 46 4.93 0.40 9.74
N LEU A 47 4.19 0.17 10.83
CA LEU A 47 4.43 0.85 12.11
C LEU A 47 5.81 0.51 12.71
N LYS A 48 6.31 -0.71 12.49
CA LYS A 48 7.64 -1.11 12.94
C LYS A 48 8.75 -0.48 12.10
N LYS A 49 8.55 -0.31 10.78
CA LYS A 49 9.53 0.37 9.91
C LYS A 49 9.71 1.86 10.24
N GLN A 50 8.67 2.49 10.79
CA GLN A 50 8.69 3.91 11.16
C GLN A 50 9.28 4.18 12.57
N LYS A 51 9.64 3.14 13.32
CA LYS A 51 10.32 3.22 14.62
C LYS A 51 11.82 2.98 14.45
#